data_AF-A0A1I1B339-F1
#
_entry.id   AF-A0A1I1B339-F1
#
_cell.length_a   1.000
_cell.length_b   1.000
_cell.length_c   1.000
_cell.angle_alpha   90.00
_cell.angle_beta   90.00
_cell.angle_gamma   90.00
#
_symmetry.space_group_name_H-M   'P 1'
#
loop_
_entity.id
_entity.type
_entity.pdbx_description
1 polymer ?
#
loop_
_entity_poly.entity_id
_entity_poly.type
_entity_poly.pdbx_seq_one_letter_code
_entity_poly.pdbx_strand_id
1 'polypeptide(L)'
;MFTNLLEPFNENILKLINDPIVGIDVLIDNNKLNLNEFNVSQCEHYISYKKGVLNFSAFYSKDDFSFKLYLKVLFNAKTKDLFSTKLTISPNNNFNCNFTFIPYLSKDIFHKDFKTICKDISSKGAYMCLLNNCDDNITTYAMKCEVFEGDFKKTYFNTEDNKDELLSYSLKAKSLAGSPVTISKYCCILQGTCGNEEYLNKKALDLVKKSCIKGFDTNKR
;
A
#
# COMPACT_ATOMS: atom_id res chain seq x y z
N MET A 1 1.32 -6.20 -17.53
CA MET A 1 0.41 -5.45 -16.65
C MET A 1 1.12 -4.30 -15.95
N PHE A 2 2.24 -4.54 -15.23
CA PHE A 2 2.95 -3.49 -14.49
C PHE A 2 3.87 -2.56 -15.31
N THR A 3 4.11 -2.82 -16.60
CA THR A 3 4.99 -1.97 -17.43
C THR A 3 4.46 -0.55 -17.61
N ASN A 4 3.13 -0.38 -17.67
CA ASN A 4 2.50 0.94 -17.79
C ASN A 4 2.36 1.65 -16.44
N LEU A 5 2.41 0.88 -15.34
CA LEU A 5 2.40 1.40 -13.97
C LEU A 5 3.77 1.94 -13.54
N LEU A 6 4.77 1.93 -14.45
CA LEU A 6 6.16 2.29 -14.19
C LEU A 6 6.73 3.42 -15.08
N GLU A 7 5.92 4.03 -15.95
CA GLU A 7 6.31 5.22 -16.74
C GLU A 7 6.43 6.49 -15.86
N PRO A 8 7.19 7.51 -16.32
CA PRO A 8 8.35 8.03 -15.60
C PRO A 8 8.00 8.55 -14.20
N PHE A 9 8.20 7.67 -13.21
CA PHE A 9 8.21 7.96 -11.78
C PHE A 9 9.20 9.07 -11.36
N ASN A 10 10.07 9.56 -12.27
CA ASN A 10 11.19 10.44 -11.94
C ASN A 10 10.80 11.87 -11.56
N GLU A 11 9.76 12.48 -12.14
CA GLU A 11 9.51 13.92 -11.92
C GLU A 11 8.78 14.26 -10.61
N ASN A 12 8.20 13.28 -9.91
CA ASN A 12 7.46 13.53 -8.67
C ASN A 12 7.65 12.42 -7.62
N ILE A 13 8.89 11.93 -7.43
CA ILE A 13 9.22 10.94 -6.38
C ILE A 13 8.78 11.42 -4.97
N LEU A 14 8.68 12.73 -4.75
CA LEU A 14 8.15 13.31 -3.51
C LEU A 14 6.63 13.09 -3.30
N LYS A 15 5.86 12.88 -4.38
CA LYS A 15 4.40 12.62 -4.33
C LYS A 15 4.05 11.13 -4.17
N LEU A 16 5.06 10.26 -4.10
CA LEU A 16 4.93 8.80 -4.13
C LEU A 16 4.05 8.21 -3.03
N ILE A 17 3.94 8.87 -1.86
CA ILE A 17 3.11 8.37 -0.73
C ILE A 17 1.61 8.38 -1.04
N ASN A 18 1.17 9.20 -1.99
CA ASN A 18 -0.24 9.30 -2.36
C ASN A 18 -0.55 8.61 -3.70
N ASP A 19 0.43 7.92 -4.27
CA ASP A 19 0.20 7.16 -5.50
C ASP A 19 -0.76 5.99 -5.22
N PRO A 20 -1.78 5.76 -6.07
CA PRO A 20 -2.71 4.64 -5.91
C PRO A 20 -2.03 3.26 -5.77
N ILE A 21 -0.82 3.08 -6.30
CA ILE A 21 -0.02 1.86 -6.17
C ILE A 21 0.48 1.69 -4.73
N VAL A 22 0.94 2.76 -4.08
CA VAL A 22 1.27 2.73 -2.65
C VAL A 22 -0.03 2.58 -1.86
N GLY A 23 -0.95 3.52 -2.06
CA GLY A 23 -2.30 3.53 -1.53
C GLY A 23 -2.34 3.37 0.00
N ILE A 24 -1.57 4.18 0.73
CA ILE A 24 -1.54 4.19 2.20
C ILE A 24 -1.54 5.64 2.67
N ASP A 25 -2.67 6.08 3.24
CA ASP A 25 -2.71 7.32 4.01
C ASP A 25 -2.13 7.08 5.42
N VAL A 26 -1.51 8.10 5.99
CA VAL A 26 -0.92 8.04 7.34
C VAL A 26 -1.44 9.19 8.18
N LEU A 27 -1.85 8.90 9.41
CA LEU A 27 -2.16 9.89 10.42
C LEU A 27 -1.18 9.76 11.58
N ILE A 28 -0.67 10.89 12.07
CA ILE A 28 0.17 10.99 13.26
C ILE A 28 -0.62 11.78 14.30
N ASP A 29 -0.95 11.14 15.42
CA ASP A 29 -1.83 11.67 16.47
C ASP A 29 -3.13 12.28 15.91
N ASN A 30 -3.75 11.54 14.98
CA ASN A 30 -4.99 11.87 14.25
C ASN A 30 -4.87 13.01 13.21
N ASN A 31 -3.69 13.57 12.98
CA ASN A 31 -3.46 14.55 11.91
C ASN A 31 -2.95 13.84 10.65
N LYS A 32 -3.54 14.13 9.49
CA LYS A 32 -3.08 13.56 8.21
C LYS A 32 -1.66 14.02 7.92
N LEU A 33 -0.77 13.07 7.64
CA LEU A 33 0.59 13.35 7.24
C LEU A 33 0.59 13.94 5.83
N ASN A 34 0.90 15.23 5.72
CA ASN A 34 1.08 15.94 4.47
C ASN A 34 2.56 16.25 4.25
N LEU A 35 3.25 15.44 3.44
CA LEU A 35 4.69 15.61 3.22
C LEU A 35 5.08 16.93 2.54
N ASN A 36 4.15 17.59 1.85
CA ASN A 36 4.43 18.88 1.20
C ASN A 36 4.69 20.01 2.22
N GLU A 37 4.34 19.80 3.49
CA GLU A 37 4.56 20.76 4.57
C GLU A 37 5.91 20.58 5.27
N PHE A 38 6.71 19.59 4.87
CA PHE A 38 7.98 19.25 5.49
C PHE A 38 9.16 19.67 4.61
N ASN A 39 10.25 20.08 5.26
CA ASN A 39 11.55 20.19 4.60
C ASN A 39 12.11 18.78 4.36
N VAL A 40 12.65 18.56 3.17
CA VAL A 40 13.19 17.26 2.77
C VAL A 40 14.71 17.34 2.65
N SER A 41 15.41 16.38 3.25
CA SER A 41 16.85 16.20 3.10
C SER A 41 17.20 14.71 3.00
N GLN A 42 18.45 14.40 2.64
CA GLN A 42 18.95 13.03 2.54
C GLN A 42 18.05 12.10 1.70
N CYS A 43 17.55 12.65 0.57
CA CYS A 43 16.66 11.94 -0.33
C CYS A 43 17.47 10.98 -1.21
N GLU A 44 17.17 9.70 -1.10
CA GLU A 44 17.75 8.62 -1.88
C GLU A 44 16.64 7.78 -2.49
N HIS A 45 16.77 7.45 -3.76
CA HIS A 45 15.86 6.53 -4.42
C HIS A 45 16.61 5.60 -5.37
N TYR A 46 16.05 4.42 -5.56
CA TYR A 46 16.61 3.40 -6.44
C TYR A 46 15.51 2.57 -7.08
N ILE A 47 15.55 2.47 -8.41
CA ILE A 47 14.65 1.62 -9.19
C ILE A 47 15.48 0.53 -9.86
N SER A 48 15.02 -0.71 -9.73
CA SER A 48 15.57 -1.87 -10.42
C SER A 48 14.47 -2.59 -11.17
N TYR A 49 14.34 -2.28 -12.47
CA TYR A 49 13.39 -2.97 -13.35
C TYR A 49 13.67 -4.47 -13.41
N LYS A 50 14.96 -4.87 -13.51
CA LYS A 50 15.38 -6.27 -13.53
C LYS A 50 14.95 -7.04 -12.28
N LYS A 51 14.94 -6.38 -11.11
CA LYS A 51 14.56 -7.00 -9.84
C LYS A 51 13.11 -6.72 -9.44
N GLY A 52 12.38 -5.89 -10.18
CA GLY A 52 11.04 -5.42 -9.82
C GLY A 52 11.02 -4.68 -8.49
N VAL A 53 12.00 -3.80 -8.22
CA VAL A 53 12.14 -3.11 -6.92
C VAL A 53 12.16 -1.61 -7.10
N LEU A 54 11.39 -0.90 -6.29
CA LEU A 54 11.53 0.52 -6.01
C LEU A 54 11.89 0.68 -4.54
N ASN A 55 12.92 1.46 -4.25
CA ASN A 55 13.25 1.92 -2.90
C ASN A 55 13.28 3.44 -2.90
N PHE A 56 12.76 4.03 -1.82
CA PHE A 56 12.82 5.45 -1.54
C PHE A 56 13.13 5.64 -0.06
N SER A 57 13.99 6.59 0.27
CA SER A 57 14.32 7.00 1.62
C SER A 57 14.49 8.51 1.65
N ALA A 58 13.91 9.18 2.62
CA ALA A 58 14.16 10.60 2.84
C ALA A 58 14.00 10.96 4.31
N PHE A 59 14.68 12.02 4.72
CA PHE A 59 14.51 12.64 6.03
C PHE A 59 13.61 13.87 5.90
N TYR A 60 12.54 13.90 6.70
CA TYR A 60 11.55 14.96 6.73
C TYR A 60 11.63 15.71 8.06
N SER A 61 11.63 17.03 8.02
CA SER A 61 11.58 17.89 9.22
C SER A 61 10.61 19.06 9.07
N LYS A 62 9.82 19.31 10.10
CA LYS A 62 8.92 20.46 10.22
C LYS A 62 8.83 20.84 11.70
N ASP A 63 9.17 22.09 12.01
CA ASP A 63 9.25 22.59 13.39
C ASP A 63 10.10 21.63 14.25
N ASP A 64 9.60 21.20 15.40
CA ASP A 64 10.30 20.27 16.29
C ASP A 64 10.19 18.80 15.84
N PHE A 65 9.30 18.48 14.89
CA PHE A 65 9.05 17.10 14.48
C PHE A 65 9.91 16.70 13.27
N SER A 66 10.59 15.57 13.39
CA SER A 66 11.38 15.01 12.30
C SER A 66 11.36 13.48 12.30
N PHE A 67 11.43 12.91 11.11
CA PHE A 67 11.41 11.47 10.92
C PHE A 67 12.13 11.05 9.63
N LYS A 68 12.66 9.84 9.65
CA LYS A 68 13.09 9.15 8.43
C LYS A 68 11.94 8.33 7.87
N LEU A 69 11.68 8.48 6.59
CA LEU A 69 10.72 7.68 5.86
C LEU A 69 11.45 6.73 4.92
N TYR A 70 11.06 5.46 4.95
CA TYR A 70 11.55 4.44 4.03
C TYR A 70 10.37 3.75 3.37
N LEU A 71 10.37 3.73 2.04
CA LEU A 71 9.36 3.06 1.23
C LEU A 71 10.05 2.07 0.30
N LYS A 72 9.53 0.85 0.25
CA LYS A 72 9.98 -0.19 -0.67
C LYS A 72 8.76 -0.82 -1.34
N VAL A 73 8.75 -0.85 -2.66
CA VAL A 73 7.73 -1.52 -3.46
C VAL A 73 8.39 -2.67 -4.22
N LEU A 74 7.77 -3.84 -4.17
CA LEU A 74 8.20 -5.08 -4.79
C LEU A 74 7.15 -5.56 -5.78
N PHE A 75 7.51 -5.66 -7.05
CA PHE A 75 6.71 -6.31 -8.08
C PHE A 75 7.19 -7.75 -8.23
N ASN A 76 6.29 -8.72 -8.02
CA ASN A 76 6.68 -10.12 -8.05
C ASN A 76 6.87 -10.59 -9.50
N ALA A 77 8.11 -10.93 -9.86
CA ALA A 77 8.46 -11.36 -11.21
C ALA A 77 7.88 -12.74 -11.60
N LYS A 78 7.69 -13.64 -10.62
CA LYS A 78 7.11 -14.98 -10.86
C LYS A 78 5.58 -14.94 -10.89
N THR A 79 4.97 -14.14 -10.03
CA THR A 79 3.53 -13.94 -9.98
C THR A 79 3.24 -12.50 -10.36
N LYS A 80 3.13 -12.25 -11.67
CA LYS A 80 2.94 -10.92 -12.28
C LYS A 80 1.63 -10.21 -11.88
N ASP A 81 0.85 -10.82 -11.00
CA ASP A 81 -0.40 -10.30 -10.45
C ASP A 81 -0.21 -9.78 -9.03
N LEU A 82 0.98 -9.98 -8.43
CA LEU A 82 1.29 -9.62 -7.05
C LEU A 82 2.31 -8.49 -6.97
N PHE A 83 2.04 -7.56 -6.07
CA PHE A 83 3.03 -6.60 -5.61
C PHE A 83 2.90 -6.37 -4.11
N SER A 84 3.90 -5.76 -3.50
CA SER A 84 3.90 -5.47 -2.08
C SER A 84 4.58 -4.15 -1.80
N THR A 85 4.06 -3.41 -0.84
CA THR A 85 4.58 -2.13 -0.38
C THR A 85 4.94 -2.21 1.10
N LYS A 86 6.14 -1.80 1.47
CA LYS A 86 6.59 -1.65 2.85
C LYS A 86 6.90 -0.18 3.09
N LEU A 87 6.17 0.43 4.02
CA LEU A 87 6.37 1.80 4.45
C LEU A 87 6.79 1.79 5.91
N THR A 88 7.95 2.37 6.19
CA THR A 88 8.52 2.50 7.53
C THR A 88 8.71 3.98 7.84
N ILE A 89 8.23 4.39 9.01
CA ILE A 89 8.43 5.74 9.55
C ILE A 89 9.19 5.59 10.86
N SER A 90 10.35 6.25 10.94
CA SER A 90 11.21 6.28 12.11
C SER A 90 11.26 7.72 12.66
N PRO A 91 10.44 8.06 13.65
CA PRO A 91 10.54 9.35 14.33
C PRO A 91 11.92 9.51 14.96
N ASN A 92 12.44 10.74 15.01
CA ASN A 92 13.64 11.02 15.79
C ASN A 92 13.40 10.76 17.29
N ASN A 93 14.48 10.44 18.02
CA ASN A 93 14.53 9.82 19.35
C ASN A 93 13.77 10.50 20.51
N ASN A 94 13.03 11.58 20.27
CA ASN A 94 12.36 12.37 21.30
C ASN A 94 10.83 12.37 21.16
N PHE A 95 10.24 11.67 20.18
CA PHE A 95 8.80 11.70 19.92
C PHE A 95 8.13 10.34 20.13
N ASN A 96 7.20 10.30 21.09
CA ASN A 96 6.21 9.24 21.19
C ASN A 96 4.96 9.69 20.43
N CYS A 97 4.50 8.91 19.46
CA CYS A 97 3.32 9.26 18.67
C CYS A 97 2.51 8.03 18.28
N ASN A 98 1.21 8.24 18.08
CA ASN A 98 0.31 7.22 17.59
C ASN A 98 0.18 7.35 16.08
N PHE A 99 0.45 6.26 15.38
CA PHE A 99 0.26 6.15 13.95
C PHE A 99 -1.04 5.44 13.65
N THR A 100 -1.80 5.98 12.70
CA THR A 100 -2.89 5.26 12.05
C THR A 100 -2.57 5.17 10.57
N PHE A 101 -2.35 3.95 10.08
CA PHE A 101 -2.19 3.67 8.66
C PHE A 101 -3.56 3.34 8.08
N ILE A 102 -3.91 3.97 6.97
CA ILE A 102 -5.15 3.74 6.23
C ILE A 102 -4.77 3.22 4.83
N PRO A 103 -4.46 1.93 4.68
CA PRO A 103 -4.33 1.33 3.36
C PRO A 103 -5.67 1.39 2.61
N TYR A 104 -5.60 1.65 1.30
CA TYR A 104 -6.76 1.67 0.43
C TYR A 104 -6.53 0.99 -0.92
N LEU A 105 -7.62 0.55 -1.54
CA LEU A 105 -7.71 0.20 -2.94
C LEU A 105 -8.46 1.33 -3.65
N SER A 106 -7.90 1.86 -4.73
CA SER A 106 -8.58 2.82 -5.62
C SER A 106 -8.63 2.26 -7.03
N LYS A 107 -9.74 2.50 -7.76
CA LYS A 107 -9.85 2.19 -9.18
C LYS A 107 -8.94 3.07 -10.05
N ASP A 108 -8.46 4.20 -9.53
CA ASP A 108 -7.63 5.17 -10.26
C ASP A 108 -6.31 4.56 -10.76
N ILE A 109 -5.83 3.50 -10.11
CA ILE A 109 -4.64 2.74 -10.53
C ILE A 109 -4.74 2.21 -11.97
N PHE A 110 -5.95 2.02 -12.51
CA PHE A 110 -6.13 1.44 -13.83
C PHE A 110 -6.18 2.46 -14.96
N HIS A 111 -6.26 3.77 -14.66
CA HIS A 111 -6.38 4.86 -15.66
C HIS A 111 -7.44 4.56 -16.75
N LYS A 112 -8.55 3.92 -16.36
CA LYS A 112 -9.64 3.46 -17.21
C LYS A 112 -10.96 3.62 -16.49
N ASP A 113 -12.05 3.67 -17.25
CA ASP A 113 -13.39 3.72 -16.68
C ASP A 113 -13.84 2.33 -16.22
N PHE A 114 -13.96 2.21 -14.90
CA PHE A 114 -14.35 0.98 -14.22
C PHE A 114 -15.56 1.26 -13.33
N LYS A 115 -16.53 0.34 -13.36
CA LYS A 115 -17.66 0.32 -12.43
C LYS A 115 -17.41 -0.70 -11.33
N THR A 116 -17.60 -0.30 -10.07
CA THR A 116 -17.51 -1.23 -8.94
C THR A 116 -18.70 -2.20 -8.95
N ILE A 117 -18.42 -3.50 -8.97
CA ILE A 117 -19.43 -4.57 -8.91
C ILE A 117 -19.68 -4.96 -7.46
N CYS A 118 -18.62 -5.27 -6.74
CA CYS A 118 -18.67 -5.66 -5.34
C CYS A 118 -17.34 -5.36 -4.64
N LYS A 119 -17.39 -5.24 -3.32
CA LYS A 119 -16.23 -4.98 -2.47
C LYS A 119 -16.53 -5.44 -1.05
N ASP A 120 -15.51 -5.88 -0.35
CA ASP A 120 -15.65 -6.37 1.03
C ASP A 120 -14.33 -6.25 1.81
N ILE A 121 -14.44 -6.15 3.12
CA ILE A 121 -13.33 -6.15 4.08
C ILE A 121 -13.60 -7.26 5.10
N SER A 122 -12.64 -8.18 5.21
CA SER A 122 -12.70 -9.30 6.15
C SER A 122 -11.36 -9.51 6.86
N SER A 123 -11.31 -10.42 7.83
CA SER A 123 -10.06 -10.86 8.47
C SER A 123 -9.04 -11.45 7.49
N LYS A 124 -9.49 -11.91 6.31
CA LYS A 124 -8.60 -12.43 5.25
C LYS A 124 -7.91 -11.30 4.48
N GLY A 125 -8.52 -10.12 4.41
CA GLY A 125 -8.06 -8.97 3.63
C GLY A 125 -9.27 -8.20 3.09
N ALA A 126 -8.99 -7.27 2.18
CA ALA A 126 -10.01 -6.50 1.47
C ALA A 126 -9.91 -6.77 -0.03
N TYR A 127 -11.03 -6.68 -0.74
CA TYR A 127 -11.03 -6.73 -2.20
C TYR A 127 -12.08 -5.81 -2.80
N MET A 128 -11.83 -5.38 -4.03
CA MET A 128 -12.71 -4.62 -4.88
C MET A 128 -12.75 -5.28 -6.26
N CYS A 129 -13.94 -5.65 -6.72
CA CYS A 129 -14.21 -6.22 -8.03
C CYS A 129 -14.81 -5.14 -8.93
N LEU A 130 -14.20 -4.96 -10.09
CA LEU A 130 -14.47 -3.86 -11.02
C LEU A 130 -14.83 -4.43 -12.39
N LEU A 131 -15.88 -3.92 -13.02
CA LEU A 131 -16.23 -4.17 -14.42
C LEU A 131 -15.59 -3.10 -15.29
N ASN A 132 -14.86 -3.50 -16.32
CA ASN A 132 -14.38 -2.59 -17.35
C ASN A 132 -15.55 -2.27 -18.30
N ASN A 133 -15.91 -0.99 -18.40
CA ASN A 133 -17.05 -0.55 -19.19
C ASN A 133 -16.85 -0.74 -20.71
N CYS A 134 -15.62 -1.03 -21.16
CA CYS A 134 -15.28 -1.14 -22.58
C CYS A 134 -15.34 -2.57 -23.15
N ASP A 135 -15.19 -3.62 -22.34
CA ASP A 135 -14.92 -4.97 -22.85
C ASP A 135 -15.49 -6.12 -21.99
N ASP A 136 -16.43 -5.84 -21.09
CA ASP A 136 -17.08 -6.80 -20.18
C ASP A 136 -16.10 -7.68 -19.37
N ASN A 137 -14.83 -7.25 -19.26
CA ASN A 137 -13.85 -7.90 -18.41
C ASN A 137 -13.98 -7.41 -16.98
N ILE A 138 -13.73 -8.32 -16.04
CA ILE A 138 -13.70 -8.03 -14.62
C ILE A 138 -12.26 -7.98 -14.13
N THR A 139 -11.98 -7.03 -13.24
CA THR A 139 -10.71 -6.88 -12.55
C THR A 139 -10.96 -6.95 -11.05
N THR A 140 -10.35 -7.93 -10.39
CA THR A 140 -10.34 -8.03 -8.93
C THR A 140 -9.04 -7.47 -8.40
N TYR A 141 -9.13 -6.42 -7.60
CA TYR A 141 -8.01 -5.86 -6.85
C TYR A 141 -8.17 -6.22 -5.38
N ALA A 142 -7.20 -6.90 -4.77
CA ALA A 142 -7.23 -7.30 -3.37
C ALA A 142 -6.02 -6.77 -2.61
N MET A 143 -6.19 -6.53 -1.30
CA MET A 143 -5.09 -6.23 -0.39
C MET A 143 -5.20 -6.98 0.94
N LYS A 144 -4.04 -7.18 1.57
CA LYS A 144 -3.91 -7.53 2.99
C LYS A 144 -2.75 -6.73 3.57
N CYS A 145 -2.90 -6.24 4.80
CA CYS A 145 -1.87 -5.44 5.44
C CYS A 145 -1.52 -5.97 6.83
N GLU A 146 -0.28 -5.71 7.24
CA GLU A 146 0.24 -5.99 8.59
C GLU A 146 1.00 -4.78 9.09
N VAL A 147 0.82 -4.43 10.36
CA VAL A 147 1.53 -3.33 11.01
C VAL A 147 2.45 -3.86 12.10
N PHE A 148 3.61 -3.23 12.24
CA PHE A 148 4.68 -3.61 13.16
C PHE A 148 5.13 -2.39 13.98
N GLU A 149 5.23 -2.58 15.29
CA GLU A 149 5.84 -1.67 16.26
C GLU A 149 7.24 -2.23 16.60
N GLY A 150 8.29 -1.74 15.96
CA GLY A 150 9.57 -2.46 15.94
C GLY A 150 9.40 -3.86 15.34
N ASP A 151 9.70 -4.90 16.11
CA ASP A 151 9.55 -6.31 15.72
C ASP A 151 8.17 -6.91 16.07
N PHE A 152 7.33 -6.17 16.80
CA PHE A 152 6.05 -6.68 17.28
C PHE A 152 4.93 -6.43 16.26
N LYS A 153 4.34 -7.51 15.77
CA LYS A 153 3.17 -7.45 14.89
C LYS A 153 1.91 -7.12 15.67
N LYS A 154 1.15 -6.12 15.21
CA LYS A 154 -0.22 -5.85 15.67
C LYS A 154 -1.23 -6.03 14.55
N THR A 155 -2.45 -6.39 14.93
CA THR A 155 -3.55 -6.47 13.98
C THR A 155 -4.82 -5.95 14.66
N TYR A 156 -5.11 -4.67 14.44
CA TYR A 156 -6.36 -4.03 14.83
C TYR A 156 -6.98 -3.47 13.56
N PHE A 157 -8.23 -3.84 13.27
CA PHE A 157 -8.94 -3.41 12.06
C PHE A 157 -10.16 -2.62 12.47
N ASN A 158 -10.24 -1.37 12.03
CA ASN A 158 -11.49 -0.63 12.00
C ASN A 158 -11.80 -0.26 10.54
N THR A 159 -13.01 -0.57 10.08
CA THR A 159 -13.49 -0.16 8.75
C THR A 159 -13.76 1.34 8.78
N GLU A 160 -13.18 2.12 7.86
CA GLU A 160 -13.26 3.59 7.93
C GLU A 160 -14.04 4.25 6.80
N ASP A 161 -14.00 3.74 5.57
CA ASP A 161 -14.73 4.39 4.47
C ASP A 161 -15.07 3.39 3.35
N ASN A 162 -16.30 3.46 2.85
CA ASN A 162 -16.82 2.55 1.83
C ASN A 162 -17.45 3.33 0.66
N LYS A 163 -16.74 4.31 0.13
CA LYS A 163 -17.12 5.05 -1.10
C LYS A 163 -17.00 4.15 -2.32
N ASP A 164 -17.84 4.33 -3.33
CA ASP A 164 -17.88 3.42 -4.49
C ASP A 164 -16.53 3.26 -5.21
N GLU A 165 -15.67 4.26 -5.13
CA GLU A 165 -14.39 4.34 -5.85
C GLU A 165 -13.18 3.92 -5.00
N LEU A 166 -13.38 3.77 -3.68
CA LEU A 166 -12.30 3.56 -2.72
C LEU A 166 -12.73 2.60 -1.60
N LEU A 167 -11.87 1.62 -1.33
CA LEU A 167 -12.05 0.70 -0.22
C LEU A 167 -10.87 0.81 0.75
N SER A 168 -11.13 1.18 2.01
CA SER A 168 -10.08 1.36 3.01
C SER A 168 -10.45 0.82 4.39
N TYR A 169 -9.42 0.57 5.20
CA TYR A 169 -9.55 0.26 6.62
C TYR A 169 -8.33 0.82 7.36
N SER A 170 -8.43 1.01 8.67
CA SER A 170 -7.33 1.53 9.48
C SER A 170 -6.64 0.47 10.33
N LEU A 171 -5.33 0.71 10.53
CA LEU A 171 -4.41 -0.07 11.36
C LEU A 171 -3.68 0.90 12.29
N LYS A 172 -3.83 0.71 13.60
CA LYS A 172 -3.18 1.56 14.60
C LYS A 172 -1.88 0.95 15.09
N ALA A 173 -0.88 1.80 15.30
CA ALA A 173 0.40 1.47 15.89
C ALA A 173 0.89 2.62 16.78
N LYS A 174 1.71 2.30 17.77
CA LYS A 174 2.37 3.29 18.62
C LYS A 174 3.88 3.21 18.41
N SER A 175 4.49 4.36 18.13
CA SER A 175 5.93 4.49 18.14
C SER A 175 6.37 4.99 19.51
N LEU A 176 7.25 4.22 20.16
CA LEU A 176 8.06 4.73 21.26
C LEU A 176 9.24 5.51 20.69
N ALA A 177 9.77 6.48 21.43
CA ALA A 177 10.79 7.40 20.95
C ALA A 177 11.95 6.67 20.23
N GLY A 178 12.19 7.03 18.96
CA GLY A 178 13.21 6.42 18.10
C GLY A 178 12.87 5.04 17.51
N SER A 179 11.74 4.43 17.91
CA SER A 179 11.33 3.10 17.44
C SER A 179 10.51 3.20 16.14
N PRO A 180 10.91 2.50 15.06
CA PRO A 180 10.19 2.55 13.80
C PRO A 180 8.81 1.90 13.90
N VAL A 181 7.86 2.48 13.19
CA VAL A 181 6.60 1.81 12.85
C VAL A 181 6.62 1.44 11.37
N THR A 182 6.13 0.25 11.06
CA THR A 182 6.13 -0.26 9.68
C THR A 182 4.78 -0.84 9.32
N ILE A 183 4.28 -0.51 8.13
CA ILE A 183 3.19 -1.23 7.49
C ILE A 183 3.71 -1.98 6.27
N SER A 184 3.31 -3.25 6.15
CA SER A 184 3.46 -4.04 4.93
C SER A 184 2.09 -4.27 4.31
N LYS A 185 1.90 -3.81 3.07
CA LYS A 185 0.69 -3.98 2.25
C LYS A 185 1.00 -4.96 1.12
N TYR A 186 0.22 -6.03 1.02
CA TYR A 186 0.31 -7.04 -0.03
C TYR A 186 -0.88 -6.88 -0.95
N CYS A 187 -0.65 -6.80 -2.26
CA CYS A 187 -1.67 -6.50 -3.24
C CYS A 187 -1.70 -7.54 -4.34
N CYS A 188 -2.90 -7.84 -4.85
CA CYS A 188 -3.10 -8.72 -6.00
C CYS A 188 -4.10 -8.12 -6.98
N ILE A 189 -3.79 -8.14 -8.28
CA ILE A 189 -4.69 -7.73 -9.35
C ILE A 189 -4.90 -8.94 -10.26
N LEU A 190 -6.13 -9.42 -10.37
CA LEU A 190 -6.52 -10.50 -11.28
C LEU A 190 -7.53 -9.99 -12.30
N GLN A 191 -7.42 -10.48 -13.53
CA GLN A 191 -8.38 -10.23 -14.60
C GLN A 191 -9.08 -11.53 -15.01
N GLY A 192 -10.31 -11.39 -15.46
CA GLY A 192 -11.09 -12.47 -16.07
C GLY A 192 -12.33 -11.92 -16.77
N THR A 193 -13.21 -12.82 -17.16
CA THR A 193 -14.48 -12.48 -17.81
C THR A 193 -15.60 -12.30 -16.80
N CYS A 194 -16.60 -11.47 -17.11
CA CYS A 194 -17.85 -11.38 -16.36
C CYS A 194 -18.44 -12.78 -16.06
N GLY A 195 -19.00 -12.95 -14.87
CA GLY A 195 -19.53 -14.23 -14.36
C GLY A 195 -18.54 -15.07 -13.54
N ASN A 196 -17.27 -14.63 -13.43
CA ASN A 196 -16.23 -15.30 -12.64
C ASN A 196 -15.83 -14.54 -11.36
N GLU A 197 -16.63 -13.56 -10.92
CA GLU A 197 -16.30 -12.62 -9.84
C GLU A 197 -15.97 -13.35 -8.55
N GLU A 198 -16.81 -14.29 -8.12
CA GLU A 198 -16.61 -15.03 -6.87
C GLU A 198 -15.30 -15.82 -6.86
N TYR A 199 -14.99 -16.48 -7.98
CA TYR A 199 -13.75 -17.23 -8.14
C TYR A 199 -12.52 -16.30 -8.08
N LEU A 200 -12.55 -15.17 -8.80
CA LEU A 200 -11.45 -14.20 -8.81
C LEU A 200 -11.25 -13.56 -7.43
N ASN A 201 -12.33 -13.16 -6.76
CA ASN A 201 -12.31 -12.59 -5.41
C ASN A 201 -11.63 -13.54 -4.42
N LYS A 202 -12.05 -14.81 -4.41
CA LYS A 202 -11.46 -15.84 -3.55
C LYS A 202 -9.98 -16.08 -3.87
N LYS A 203 -9.64 -16.20 -5.16
CA LYS A 203 -8.26 -16.43 -5.61
C LYS A 203 -7.34 -15.26 -5.26
N ALA A 204 -7.79 -14.02 -5.45
CA ALA A 204 -7.02 -12.82 -5.12
C ALA A 204 -6.75 -12.74 -3.61
N LEU A 205 -7.76 -12.98 -2.78
CA LEU A 205 -7.63 -13.04 -1.32
C LEU A 205 -6.64 -14.14 -0.86
N ASP A 206 -6.71 -15.33 -1.46
CA ASP A 206 -5.79 -16.42 -1.14
C ASP A 206 -4.34 -16.09 -1.53
N LEU A 207 -4.13 -15.41 -2.65
CA LEU A 207 -2.80 -14.98 -3.10
C LEU A 207 -2.21 -13.92 -2.15
N VAL A 208 -2.96 -12.88 -1.79
CA VAL A 208 -2.45 -11.87 -0.83
C VAL A 208 -2.22 -12.48 0.54
N LYS A 209 -3.08 -13.41 1.01
CA LYS A 209 -2.89 -14.13 2.27
C LYS A 209 -1.61 -14.97 2.26
N LYS A 210 -1.38 -15.75 1.21
CA LYS A 210 -0.15 -16.56 1.06
C LYS A 210 1.10 -15.68 1.01
N SER A 211 1.03 -14.56 0.29
CA SER A 211 2.13 -13.59 0.22
C SER A 211 2.43 -12.95 1.57
N CYS A 212 1.38 -12.60 2.31
CA CYS A 212 1.46 -12.08 3.67
C CYS A 212 2.13 -13.07 4.64
N ILE A 213 1.72 -14.35 4.61
CA ILE A 213 2.32 -15.41 5.45
C ILE A 213 3.81 -15.62 5.13
N LYS A 214 4.20 -15.53 3.86
CA LYS A 214 5.61 -15.64 3.45
C LYS A 214 6.45 -14.47 3.97
N GLY A 215 5.84 -13.32 4.21
CA GLY A 215 6.52 -12.10 4.62
C GLY A 215 7.04 -11.26 3.45
N PHE A 216 7.34 -9.98 3.71
CA PHE A 216 7.64 -9.00 2.67
C PHE A 216 8.93 -9.32 1.88
N ASP A 217 10.03 -9.61 2.57
CA ASP A 217 11.34 -9.77 1.92
C ASP A 217 11.50 -11.08 1.13
N THR A 218 10.61 -12.07 1.34
CA THR A 218 10.64 -13.35 0.63
C THR A 218 9.86 -13.33 -0.68
N ASN A 219 9.00 -12.32 -0.91
CA ASN A 219 8.20 -12.18 -2.14
C ASN A 219 9.02 -11.91 -3.40
N LYS A 220 10.33 -11.66 -3.29
CA LYS A 220 11.26 -11.49 -4.42
C LYS A 220 11.62 -12.79 -5.14
N ARG A 221 11.27 -13.95 -4.59
CA ARG A 221 11.72 -15.25 -5.11
C ARG A 221 10.80 -15.81 -6.15
#